data_AF-A0A3D3W4S0-F1
#
_entry.id   AF-A0A3D3W4S0-F1
#
_cell.length_a   1.000
_cell.length_b   1.000
_cell.length_c   1.000
_cell.angle_alpha   90.00
_cell.angle_beta   90.00
_cell.angle_gamma   90.00
#
_symmetry.space_group_name_H-M   'P 1'
#
loop_
_entity.id
_entity.type
_entity.pdbx_description
1 polymer ?
#
loop_
_entity_poly.entity_id
_entity_poly.type
_entity_poly.pdbx_seq_one_letter_code
_entity_poly.pdbx_strand_id
1 'polypeptide(L)'
;MNCWYWSQSVIVGEVIDRSEVRVSRALVNFALDMLLLLLFVVLSLVSVIVQFVFPPGVSAKGWHLWGLNFGQWCGLQFGLLSVLGFGIVVHVMLHWTWICSVLARQILRQRDVPDNGLRTVYGVALLIGLLMTGAILIGLAMISIQMPPQG
;
A
#
# COMPACT_ATOMS: atom_id res chain seq x y z
N MET A 1 33.79 -53.65 12.88
CA MET A 1 34.27 -52.27 13.01
C MET A 1 33.49 -51.38 12.05
N ASN A 2 32.75 -50.43 12.63
CA ASN A 2 32.35 -49.13 12.07
C ASN A 2 31.11 -49.09 11.15
N CYS A 3 29.97 -49.20 11.82
CA CYS A 3 28.59 -49.14 11.36
C CYS A 3 28.00 -47.69 11.29
N TRP A 4 28.80 -46.64 11.02
CA TRP A 4 28.32 -45.25 11.26
C TRP A 4 28.65 -44.17 10.22
N TYR A 5 29.26 -44.47 9.06
CA TYR A 5 29.70 -43.38 8.15
C TYR A 5 28.73 -43.03 6.99
N TRP A 6 27.74 -43.87 6.69
CA TRP A 6 26.84 -43.64 5.53
C TRP A 6 25.49 -43.01 5.85
N SER A 7 25.21 -42.65 7.11
CA SER A 7 23.94 -42.05 7.54
C SER A 7 24.04 -40.55 7.84
N GLN A 8 24.99 -39.83 7.24
CA GLN A 8 25.09 -38.37 7.40
C GLN A 8 25.05 -37.59 6.08
N SER A 9 25.19 -38.26 4.95
CA SER A 9 25.06 -37.65 3.61
C SER A 9 23.62 -37.56 3.09
N VAL A 10 22.64 -38.15 3.78
CA VAL A 10 21.21 -38.01 3.44
C VAL A 10 20.59 -36.72 4.01
N ILE A 11 21.21 -36.11 5.03
CA ILE A 11 20.66 -34.90 5.69
C ILE A 11 20.83 -33.61 4.85
N VAL A 12 21.61 -33.62 3.78
CA VAL A 12 21.82 -32.43 2.92
C VAL A 12 20.87 -32.43 1.70
N GLY A 13 20.09 -33.49 1.48
CA GLY A 13 19.20 -33.63 0.32
C GLY A 13 17.73 -33.28 0.54
N GLU A 14 17.29 -33.03 1.78
CA GLU A 14 15.85 -33.03 2.15
C GLU A 14 15.38 -31.75 2.89
N VAL A 15 16.17 -30.68 2.90
CA VAL A 15 15.77 -29.35 3.45
C VAL A 15 15.93 -28.24 2.42
N ILE A 16 15.82 -28.58 1.15
CA ILE A 16 15.23 -27.67 0.17
C ILE A 16 13.92 -28.31 -0.22
N ASP A 17 13.02 -28.37 0.77
CA ASP A 17 11.60 -28.39 0.49
C ASP A 17 11.39 -27.26 -0.51
N ARG A 18 11.14 -27.65 -1.77
CA ARG A 18 10.27 -26.87 -2.63
C ARG A 18 8.99 -26.77 -1.84
N SER A 19 8.94 -25.79 -0.94
CA SER A 19 7.75 -25.06 -0.63
C SER A 19 7.24 -24.66 -2.00
N GLU A 20 6.40 -25.51 -2.58
CA GLU A 20 5.28 -25.10 -3.37
C GLU A 20 4.68 -23.96 -2.56
N VAL A 21 5.18 -22.75 -2.81
CA VAL A 21 4.58 -21.54 -2.30
C VAL A 21 3.31 -21.40 -3.13
N ARG A 22 2.38 -22.33 -2.92
CA ARG A 22 0.97 -22.11 -3.12
C ARG A 22 0.63 -21.11 -2.04
N VAL A 23 1.09 -19.86 -2.22
CA VAL A 23 0.72 -18.78 -1.32
C VAL A 23 -0.78 -18.80 -1.44
N SER A 24 -1.44 -19.29 -0.38
CA SER A 24 -2.89 -19.28 -0.35
C SER A 24 -3.25 -17.84 -0.63
N ARG A 25 -4.09 -17.57 -1.63
CA ARG A 25 -4.43 -16.19 -1.99
C ARG A 25 -4.87 -15.41 -0.74
N ALA A 26 -5.52 -16.10 0.20
CA ALA A 26 -5.83 -15.59 1.53
C ALA A 26 -4.60 -15.07 2.33
N LEU A 27 -3.48 -15.80 2.28
CA LEU A 27 -2.23 -15.44 2.96
C LEU A 27 -1.53 -14.26 2.27
N VAL A 28 -1.54 -14.17 0.93
CA VAL A 28 -1.06 -12.97 0.20
C VAL A 28 -1.87 -11.76 0.62
N ASN A 29 -3.20 -11.89 0.64
CA ASN A 29 -4.12 -10.79 0.93
C ASN A 29 -3.93 -10.31 2.37
N PHE A 30 -3.90 -11.26 3.30
CA PHE A 30 -3.66 -10.95 4.70
C PHE A 30 -2.29 -10.27 4.91
N ALA A 31 -1.24 -10.76 4.26
CA ALA A 31 0.09 -10.14 4.34
C ALA A 31 0.10 -8.72 3.74
N LEU A 32 -0.60 -8.51 2.61
CA LEU A 32 -0.73 -7.20 1.98
C LEU A 32 -1.50 -6.24 2.90
N ASP A 33 -2.58 -6.67 3.53
CA ASP A 33 -3.38 -5.86 4.45
C ASP A 33 -2.56 -5.47 5.69
N MET A 34 -1.80 -6.42 6.24
CA MET A 34 -0.88 -6.16 7.35
C MET A 34 0.24 -5.19 6.94
N LEU A 35 0.76 -5.30 5.72
CA LEU A 35 1.75 -4.37 5.19
C LEU A 35 1.16 -2.96 5.03
N LEU A 36 -0.06 -2.83 4.50
CA LEU A 36 -0.76 -1.55 4.39
C LEU A 36 -1.00 -0.93 5.76
N LEU A 37 -1.43 -1.73 6.74
CA LEU A 37 -1.62 -1.27 8.12
C LEU A 37 -0.31 -0.76 8.71
N LEU A 38 0.79 -1.51 8.53
CA LEU A 38 2.11 -1.10 8.99
C LEU A 38 2.56 0.21 8.34
N LEU A 39 2.45 0.33 7.01
CA LEU A 39 2.77 1.55 6.27
C LEU A 39 1.95 2.75 6.75
N PHE A 40 0.65 2.54 7.04
CA PHE A 40 -0.22 3.56 7.58
C PHE A 40 0.21 4.03 8.97
N VAL A 41 0.59 3.11 9.87
CA VAL A 41 1.10 3.44 11.21
C VAL A 41 2.40 4.23 11.10
N VAL A 42 3.35 3.77 10.27
CA VAL A 42 4.63 4.47 10.06
C VAL A 42 4.39 5.87 9.48
N LEU A 43 3.54 6.00 8.46
CA LEU A 43 3.19 7.29 7.88
C LEU A 43 2.56 8.24 8.92
N SER A 44 1.67 7.72 9.77
CA SER A 44 1.03 8.50 10.84
C SER A 44 2.05 8.99 11.85
N LEU A 45 2.98 8.13 12.27
CA LEU A 45 4.07 8.52 13.17
C LEU A 45 4.97 9.58 12.54
N VAL A 46 5.36 9.41 11.27
CA VAL A 46 6.15 10.41 10.53
C VAL A 46 5.40 11.74 10.43
N SER A 47 4.09 11.71 10.15
CA SER A 47 3.27 12.92 10.09
C SER A 47 3.20 13.64 11.44
N VAL A 48 3.06 12.89 12.54
CA VAL A 48 3.08 13.46 13.91
C VAL A 48 4.46 14.05 14.22
N ILE A 49 5.55 13.37 13.85
CA ILE A 49 6.91 13.88 14.03
C ILE A 49 7.11 15.18 13.26
N VAL A 50 6.74 15.22 11.98
CA VAL A 50 6.84 16.42 11.14
C VAL A 50 6.00 17.57 11.69
N GLN A 51 4.80 17.29 12.22
CA GLN A 51 3.88 18.32 12.70
C GLN A 51 4.19 18.85 14.10
N PHE A 52 4.65 17.99 15.02
CA PHE A 52 4.84 18.33 16.43
C PHE A 52 6.29 18.49 16.86
N VAL A 53 7.24 17.82 16.20
CA VAL A 53 8.66 17.88 16.56
C VAL A 53 9.39 19.00 15.82
N PHE A 54 8.99 19.29 14.58
CA PHE A 54 9.50 20.43 13.84
C PHE A 54 8.64 21.68 14.05
N PRO A 55 9.23 22.86 14.28
CA PRO A 55 8.47 24.10 14.36
C PRO A 55 7.79 24.42 13.02
N PRO A 56 6.55 24.95 13.02
CA PRO A 56 5.82 25.25 11.80
C PRO A 56 6.46 26.42 11.03
N GLY A 57 6.81 26.19 9.76
CA GLY A 57 7.14 27.25 8.79
C GLY A 57 8.63 27.56 8.58
N VAL A 58 8.88 28.69 7.91
CA VAL A 58 10.18 29.20 7.39
C VAL A 58 11.30 29.33 8.44
N SER A 59 10.98 29.16 9.72
CA SER A 59 11.92 29.16 10.85
C SER A 59 12.63 27.82 11.10
N ALA A 60 12.26 26.75 10.39
CA ALA A 60 12.95 25.45 10.48
C ALA A 60 14.27 25.37 9.68
N LYS A 61 14.75 26.49 9.09
CA LYS A 61 16.05 26.56 8.41
C LYS A 61 17.17 26.22 9.41
N GLY A 62 17.76 25.03 9.27
CA GLY A 62 18.90 24.56 10.07
C GLY A 62 18.56 23.57 11.19
N TRP A 63 17.29 23.22 11.38
CA TRP A 63 16.89 22.20 12.36
C TRP A 63 17.03 20.80 11.76
N HIS A 64 17.96 20.02 12.32
CA HIS A 64 18.16 18.62 11.97
C HIS A 64 17.59 17.73 13.07
N LEU A 65 16.69 16.83 12.70
CA LEU A 65 16.23 15.75 13.58
C LEU A 65 16.90 14.46 13.11
N TRP A 66 17.75 13.89 13.96
CA TRP A 66 18.57 12.70 13.64
C TRP A 66 19.39 12.84 12.35
N GLY A 67 19.94 14.03 12.09
CA GLY A 67 20.75 14.32 10.90
C GLY A 67 19.94 14.60 9.63
N LEU A 68 18.63 14.37 9.64
CA LEU A 68 17.75 14.66 8.51
C LEU A 68 17.12 16.05 8.64
N ASN A 69 17.09 16.78 7.53
CA ASN A 69 16.44 18.08 7.44
C ASN A 69 14.91 17.94 7.37
N PHE A 70 14.18 19.00 7.74
CA PHE A 70 12.72 19.08 7.59
C PHE A 70 12.24 18.67 6.19
N GLY A 71 12.89 19.17 5.13
CA GLY A 71 12.54 18.82 3.76
C GLY A 71 12.73 17.34 3.41
N GLN A 72 13.71 16.66 4.02
CA GLN A 72 13.91 15.22 3.82
C GLN A 72 12.86 14.40 4.56
N TRP A 73 12.45 14.82 5.76
CA TRP A 73 11.32 14.21 6.48
C TRP A 73 10.01 14.39 5.71
N CYS A 74 9.73 15.57 5.15
CA CYS A 74 8.59 15.78 4.26
C CYS A 74 8.66 14.91 3.00
N GLY A 75 9.84 14.76 2.39
CA GLY A 75 10.04 13.88 1.25
C GLY A 75 9.79 12.40 1.60
N LEU A 76 10.23 11.96 2.78
CA LEU A 76 9.98 10.61 3.28
C LEU A 76 8.49 10.38 3.57
N GLN A 77 7.81 11.35 4.18
CA GLN A 77 6.36 11.33 4.39
C GLN A 77 5.61 11.20 3.05
N PHE A 78 5.99 11.98 2.04
CA PHE A 78 5.41 11.89 0.71
C PHE A 78 5.70 10.56 0.01
N GLY A 79 6.91 10.02 0.16
CA GLY A 79 7.28 8.71 -0.36
C GLY A 79 6.44 7.60 0.26
N LEU A 80 6.29 7.60 1.59
CA LEU A 80 5.44 6.66 2.32
C LEU A 80 3.97 6.78 1.90
N LEU A 81 3.46 8.01 1.74
CA LEU A 81 2.11 8.27 1.25
C LEU A 81 1.93 7.68 -0.16
N SER A 82 2.91 7.86 -1.04
CA SER A 82 2.89 7.36 -2.42
C SER A 82 2.85 5.83 -2.46
N VAL A 83 3.71 5.17 -1.66
CA VAL A 83 3.76 3.70 -1.55
C VAL A 83 2.46 3.15 -0.93
N LEU A 84 1.95 3.78 0.12
CA LEU A 84 0.68 3.41 0.74
C LEU A 84 -0.47 3.57 -0.25
N GLY A 85 -0.53 4.67 -1.00
CA GLY A 85 -1.54 4.91 -2.03
C GLY A 85 -1.51 3.85 -3.13
N PHE A 86 -0.32 3.51 -3.63
CA PHE A 86 -0.16 2.41 -4.59
C PHE A 86 -0.58 1.06 -3.99
N GLY A 87 -0.20 0.78 -2.74
CA GLY A 87 -0.59 -0.41 -2.01
C GLY A 87 -2.11 -0.54 -1.87
N ILE A 88 -2.82 0.56 -1.57
CA ILE A 88 -4.29 0.60 -1.49
C ILE A 88 -4.92 0.26 -2.83
N VAL A 89 -4.38 0.79 -3.95
CA VAL A 89 -4.87 0.44 -5.29
C VAL A 89 -4.73 -1.06 -5.56
N VAL A 90 -3.58 -1.65 -5.25
CA VAL A 90 -3.35 -3.09 -5.40
C VAL A 90 -4.28 -3.90 -4.49
N HIS A 91 -4.45 -3.48 -3.23
CA HIS A 91 -5.38 -4.09 -2.28
C HIS A 91 -6.81 -4.13 -2.85
N VAL A 92 -7.29 -2.99 -3.33
CA VAL A 92 -8.65 -2.87 -3.90
C VAL A 92 -8.80 -3.77 -5.12
N MET A 93 -7.82 -3.81 -6.03
CA MET A 93 -7.84 -4.71 -7.21
C MET A 93 -7.97 -6.17 -6.81
N LEU A 94 -7.31 -6.56 -5.72
CA LEU A 94 -7.29 -7.94 -5.27
C LEU A 94 -8.58 -8.30 -4.51
N HIS A 95 -9.07 -7.39 -3.67
CA HIS A 95 -10.35 -7.52 -2.97
C HIS A 95 -11.57 -7.36 -3.90
N TRP A 96 -11.38 -6.79 -5.09
CA TRP A 96 -12.43 -6.53 -6.09
C TRP A 96 -13.27 -7.77 -6.42
N THR A 97 -12.63 -8.93 -6.51
CA THR A 97 -13.32 -10.21 -6.76
C THR A 97 -14.30 -10.57 -5.64
N TRP A 98 -13.90 -10.31 -4.39
CA TRP A 98 -14.77 -10.48 -3.24
C TRP A 98 -15.91 -9.46 -3.27
N ILE A 99 -15.62 -8.19 -3.57
CA ILE A 99 -16.63 -7.12 -3.66
C ILE A 99 -17.71 -7.48 -4.67
N CYS A 100 -17.35 -7.92 -5.88
CA CYS A 100 -18.33 -8.38 -6.87
C CYS A 100 -19.16 -9.57 -6.37
N SER A 101 -18.54 -10.52 -5.67
CA SER A 101 -19.25 -11.67 -5.11
C SER A 101 -20.23 -11.29 -4.00
N VAL A 102 -19.90 -10.27 -3.20
CA VAL A 102 -20.77 -9.72 -2.15
C VAL A 102 -21.90 -8.90 -2.76
N LEU A 103 -21.60 -8.02 -3.72
CA LEU A 103 -22.61 -7.24 -4.45
C LEU A 103 -23.63 -8.14 -5.16
N ALA A 104 -23.17 -9.17 -5.88
CA ALA A 104 -24.07 -10.10 -6.56
C ALA A 104 -25.00 -10.84 -5.58
N ARG A 105 -24.44 -11.28 -4.43
CA ARG A 105 -25.19 -12.02 -3.40
C ARG A 105 -26.15 -11.13 -2.60
N GLN A 106 -25.73 -9.92 -2.25
CA GLN A 106 -26.41 -9.08 -1.27
C GLN A 106 -27.34 -8.05 -1.91
N ILE A 107 -27.03 -7.58 -3.13
CA ILE A 107 -27.83 -6.57 -3.85
C ILE A 107 -28.68 -7.20 -4.95
N LEU A 108 -28.13 -8.10 -5.78
CA LEU A 108 -28.92 -8.70 -6.87
C LEU A 108 -29.70 -9.96 -6.47
N ARG A 109 -29.35 -10.62 -5.36
CA ARG A 109 -29.98 -11.89 -4.91
C ARG A 109 -30.06 -12.94 -6.04
N GLN A 110 -29.18 -12.83 -7.03
CA GLN A 110 -29.09 -13.68 -8.20
C GLN A 110 -28.03 -14.77 -7.98
N ARG A 111 -28.33 -15.99 -8.42
CA ARG A 111 -27.44 -17.16 -8.30
C ARG A 111 -26.43 -17.28 -9.44
N ASP A 112 -26.60 -16.53 -10.52
CA ASP A 112 -25.72 -16.60 -11.69
C ASP A 112 -24.54 -15.65 -11.56
N VAL A 113 -23.34 -16.23 -11.67
CA VAL A 113 -22.05 -15.56 -11.49
C VAL A 113 -21.83 -14.64 -12.69
N PRO A 114 -21.78 -13.31 -12.51
CA PRO A 114 -21.51 -12.41 -13.61
C PRO A 114 -20.10 -12.65 -14.16
N ASP A 115 -20.06 -12.66 -15.47
CA ASP A 115 -18.99 -12.87 -16.42
C ASP A 115 -17.71 -12.07 -16.12
N ASN A 116 -16.56 -12.71 -16.38
CA ASN A 116 -15.22 -12.19 -16.10
C ASN A 116 -14.94 -10.82 -16.74
N GLY A 117 -15.63 -10.48 -17.84
CA GLY A 117 -15.50 -9.22 -18.56
C GLY A 117 -15.99 -8.00 -17.75
N LEU A 118 -17.18 -8.07 -17.15
CA LEU A 118 -17.71 -7.00 -16.29
C LEU A 118 -16.79 -6.78 -15.08
N ARG A 119 -16.21 -7.85 -14.51
CA ARG A 119 -15.30 -7.75 -13.35
C ARG A 119 -14.08 -6.87 -13.65
N THR A 120 -13.45 -7.04 -14.81
CA THR A 120 -12.34 -6.20 -15.26
C THR A 120 -12.76 -4.77 -15.61
N VAL A 121 -13.90 -4.58 -16.27
CA VAL A 121 -14.39 -3.25 -16.66
C VAL A 121 -14.66 -2.38 -15.44
N TYR A 122 -15.31 -2.92 -14.40
CA TYR A 122 -15.53 -2.14 -13.18
C TYR A 122 -14.25 -1.86 -12.40
N GLY A 123 -13.28 -2.79 -12.40
CA GLY A 123 -11.97 -2.55 -11.79
C GLY A 123 -11.26 -1.38 -12.47
N VAL A 124 -11.21 -1.38 -13.82
CA VAL A 124 -10.62 -0.29 -14.61
C VAL A 124 -11.40 1.01 -14.44
N ALA A 125 -12.73 0.98 -14.42
CA ALA A 125 -13.55 2.16 -14.20
C ALA A 125 -13.32 2.78 -12.82
N LEU A 126 -13.17 1.96 -11.77
CA LEU A 126 -12.83 2.43 -10.42
C LEU A 126 -11.43 3.07 -10.41
N LEU A 127 -10.45 2.44 -11.04
CA LEU A 127 -9.09 2.99 -11.12
C LEU A 127 -9.08 4.36 -11.80
N ILE A 128 -9.75 4.47 -12.95
CA ILE A 128 -9.88 5.73 -13.70
C ILE A 128 -10.60 6.78 -12.85
N GLY A 129 -11.70 6.39 -12.18
CA GLY A 129 -12.44 7.26 -11.27
C GLY A 129 -11.57 7.81 -10.15
N LEU A 130 -10.80 6.95 -9.47
CA LEU A 130 -9.90 7.33 -8.37
C LEU A 130 -8.78 8.28 -8.84
N LEU A 131 -8.20 8.01 -10.00
CA LEU A 131 -7.16 8.85 -10.59
C LEU A 131 -7.73 10.22 -11.00
N MET A 132 -8.94 10.24 -11.57
CA MET A 132 -9.61 11.48 -11.96
C MET A 132 -10.00 12.33 -10.76
N THR A 133 -10.57 11.75 -9.70
CA THR A 133 -10.89 12.51 -8.48
C THR A 133 -9.64 13.12 -7.86
N GLY A 134 -8.55 12.36 -7.76
CA GLY A 134 -7.25 12.87 -7.31
C GLY A 134 -6.74 14.03 -8.18
N ALA A 135 -6.73 13.86 -9.50
CA ALA A 135 -6.27 14.88 -10.45
C ALA A 135 -7.13 16.16 -10.39
N ILE A 136 -8.45 16.02 -10.27
CA ILE A 136 -9.37 17.15 -10.14
C ILE A 136 -9.12 17.89 -8.83
N LEU A 137 -9.00 17.19 -7.70
CA LEU A 137 -8.74 17.82 -6.40
C LEU A 137 -7.41 18.58 -6.39
N ILE A 138 -6.36 18.00 -6.96
CA ILE A 138 -5.05 18.67 -7.09
C ILE A 138 -5.17 19.89 -8.02
N GLY A 139 -5.86 19.76 -9.16
CA GLY A 139 -6.08 20.88 -10.08
C GLY A 139 -6.83 22.03 -9.44
N LEU A 140 -7.91 21.74 -8.70
CA LEU A 140 -8.66 22.73 -7.92
C LEU A 140 -7.78 23.40 -6.85
N ALA A 141 -6.93 22.62 -6.16
CA ALA A 141 -6.00 23.15 -5.18
C ALA A 141 -4.93 24.06 -5.81
N MET A 142 -4.45 23.75 -7.01
CA MET A 142 -3.49 24.62 -7.71
C MET A 142 -4.11 25.95 -8.13
N ILE A 143 -5.38 25.93 -8.56
CA ILE A 143 -6.10 27.14 -8.99
C ILE A 143 -6.44 28.04 -7.79
N SER A 144 -6.56 27.48 -6.59
CA SER A 144 -6.88 28.24 -5.38
C SER A 144 -5.68 28.88 -4.67
N ILE A 145 -4.46 28.72 -5.19
CA ILE A 145 -3.26 29.38 -4.64
C ILE A 145 -3.35 30.88 -4.90
N GLN A 146 -3.65 31.65 -3.85
CA GLN A 146 -3.54 33.10 -3.87
C GLN A 146 -2.08 33.49 -3.60
N MET A 147 -1.48 34.24 -4.52
CA MET A 147 -0.17 34.83 -4.30
C MET A 147 -0.28 35.91 -3.21
N PRO A 148 0.65 35.98 -2.24
CA PRO A 148 0.63 37.05 -1.25
C PRO A 148 0.73 38.41 -1.94
N PRO A 149 0.01 39.45 -1.47
CA PRO A 149 0.11 40.79 -2.02
C PRO A 149 1.57 41.24 -2.00
N GLN A 150 2.13 41.54 -3.17
CA GLN A 150 3.48 42.10 -3.27
C GLN A 150 3.38 43.57 -2.89
N GLY A 151 3.62 43.86 -1.60
CA GLY A 151 3.80 45.20 -1.07
C GLY A 151 5.17 45.76 -1.39
#